data_AF-A0A8X6R9Q1-F1
#
_entry.id   AF-A0A8X6R9Q1-F1
#
_cell.length_a   1.000
_cell.length_b   1.000
_cell.length_c   1.000
_cell.angle_alpha   90.00
_cell.angle_beta   90.00
_cell.angle_gamma   90.00
#
_symmetry.space_group_name_H-M   'P 1'
#
loop_
_entity.id
_entity.type
_entity.pdbx_description
1 polymer ?
#
loop_
_entity_poly.entity_id
_entity_poly.type
_entity_poly.pdbx_seq_one_letter_code
_entity_poly.pdbx_strand_id
1 'polypeptide(L)'
;MSQRRRLPNSLRWRAVGWMEMGLSQADVARRLNVSRSVVQRLWDQYQSEDSVSRRPVPGRPRATTPAEDRFLALSARRRRTTTVPQLVADHF
;
A
#
# COMPACT_ATOMS: atom_id res chain seq x y z
N MET A 1 1.31 -8.60 19.29
CA MET A 1 0.84 -7.63 18.27
C MET A 1 -0.33 -8.23 17.51
N SER A 2 -1.47 -7.54 17.42
CA SER A 2 -2.63 -8.05 16.67
C SER A 2 -2.44 -7.74 15.17
N GLN A 3 -2.34 -8.78 14.34
CA GLN A 3 -2.30 -8.61 12.89
C GLN A 3 -3.65 -8.09 12.41
N ARG A 4 -3.69 -6.85 11.90
CA ARG A 4 -4.86 -6.32 11.20
C ARG A 4 -5.02 -7.05 9.87
N ARG A 5 -5.82 -8.11 9.86
CA ARG A 5 -6.14 -8.88 8.64
C ARG A 5 -7.21 -8.15 7.83
N ARG A 6 -6.94 -7.95 6.54
CA ARG A 6 -7.92 -7.38 5.59
C ARG A 6 -8.94 -8.45 5.22
N LEU A 7 -10.16 -8.01 4.92
CA LEU A 7 -11.20 -8.88 4.34
C LEU A 7 -10.68 -9.48 3.01
N PRO A 8 -10.76 -10.81 2.80
CA PRO A 8 -10.39 -11.45 1.54
C PRO A 8 -11.16 -10.89 0.34
N ASN A 9 -10.53 -10.83 -0.84
CA ASN A 9 -11.14 -10.27 -2.05
C ASN A 9 -12.45 -10.97 -2.45
N SER A 10 -12.59 -12.28 -2.20
CA SER A 10 -13.83 -13.02 -2.44
C SER A 10 -15.01 -12.45 -1.64
N LEU A 11 -14.80 -12.18 -0.35
CA LEU A 11 -15.84 -11.57 0.50
C LEU A 11 -16.06 -10.10 0.16
N ARG A 12 -15.03 -9.39 -0.32
CA ARG A 12 -15.17 -8.00 -0.79
C ARG A 12 -16.05 -7.90 -2.03
N TRP A 13 -15.83 -8.75 -3.05
CA TRP A 13 -16.67 -8.81 -4.24
C TRP A 13 -18.11 -9.22 -3.90
N ARG A 14 -18.28 -10.19 -2.98
CA ARG A 14 -19.61 -10.57 -2.49
C ARG A 14 -20.33 -9.41 -1.79
N ALA A 15 -19.61 -8.62 -0.99
CA ALA A 15 -20.16 -7.45 -0.33
C ALA A 15 -20.62 -6.39 -1.35
N VAL A 16 -19.80 -6.13 -2.37
CA VAL A 16 -20.12 -5.20 -3.46
C VAL A 16 -21.38 -5.63 -4.19
N GLY A 17 -21.45 -6.90 -4.64
CA GLY A 17 -22.64 -7.40 -5.34
C GLY A 17 -23.91 -7.31 -4.48
N TRP A 18 -23.82 -7.55 -3.17
CA TRP A 18 -24.96 -7.32 -2.28
C TRP A 18 -25.38 -5.84 -2.18
N MET A 19 -24.43 -4.92 -2.11
CA MET A 19 -24.74 -3.48 -2.08
C MET A 19 -25.32 -2.99 -3.41
N GLU A 20 -24.85 -3.51 -4.55
CA GLU A 20 -25.42 -3.22 -5.88
C GLU A 20 -26.87 -3.74 -6.02
N MET A 21 -27.19 -4.87 -5.38
CA MET A 21 -28.56 -5.38 -5.29
C MET A 21 -29.44 -4.65 -4.25
N GLY A 22 -28.96 -3.53 -3.69
CA GLY A 22 -29.73 -2.68 -2.77
C GLY A 22 -29.71 -3.11 -1.31
N LEU A 23 -28.85 -4.05 -0.92
CA LEU A 23 -28.70 -4.45 0.48
C LEU A 23 -28.00 -3.35 1.29
N SER A 24 -28.50 -3.04 2.49
CA SER A 24 -27.89 -2.01 3.32
C SER A 24 -26.48 -2.42 3.78
N GLN A 25 -25.59 -1.44 3.96
CA GLN A 25 -24.26 -1.72 4.50
C GLN A 25 -24.29 -2.39 5.89
N ALA A 26 -25.33 -2.13 6.68
CA ALA A 26 -25.52 -2.73 8.00
C ALA A 26 -25.87 -4.22 7.88
N ASP A 27 -26.71 -4.60 6.91
CA ASP A 27 -27.02 -6.00 6.61
C ASP A 27 -25.78 -6.75 6.12
N VAL A 28 -25.01 -6.13 5.22
CA VAL A 28 -23.75 -6.70 4.69
C VAL A 28 -22.73 -6.89 5.80
N ALA A 29 -22.58 -5.91 6.69
CA ALA A 29 -21.69 -5.99 7.84
C ALA A 29 -22.06 -7.15 8.79
N ARG A 30 -23.36 -7.31 9.08
CA ARG A 30 -23.89 -8.43 9.88
C ARG A 30 -23.63 -9.77 9.20
N ARG A 31 -23.91 -9.90 7.90
CA ARG A 31 -23.72 -11.15 7.15
C ARG A 31 -22.25 -11.58 7.03
N LEU A 32 -21.33 -10.62 6.99
CA LEU A 32 -19.90 -10.87 6.89
C LEU A 32 -19.19 -10.90 8.25
N ASN A 33 -19.91 -10.68 9.35
CA ASN A 33 -19.35 -10.57 10.70
C ASN A 33 -18.17 -9.58 10.78
N VAL A 34 -18.32 -8.41 10.15
CA VAL A 34 -17.33 -7.32 10.18
C VAL A 34 -17.99 -6.02 10.65
N SER A 35 -17.18 -5.07 11.11
CA SER A 35 -17.71 -3.74 11.45
C SER A 35 -18.27 -3.04 10.21
N ARG A 36 -19.34 -2.24 10.40
CA ARG A 36 -19.90 -1.37 9.33
C ARG A 36 -18.85 -0.48 8.68
N SER A 37 -17.85 -0.02 9.45
CA SER A 37 -16.75 0.80 8.92
C SER A 37 -15.91 0.10 7.85
N VAL A 38 -15.80 -1.23 7.89
CA VAL A 38 -15.08 -2.01 6.87
C VAL A 38 -15.89 -2.04 5.57
N VAL A 39 -17.21 -2.17 5.67
CA VAL A 39 -18.12 -2.18 4.52
C VAL A 39 -18.22 -0.79 3.89
N GLN A 40 -18.36 0.27 4.68
CA GLN A 40 -18.37 1.64 4.19
C GLN A 40 -17.10 1.96 3.39
N ARG A 41 -15.91 1.73 3.96
CA ARG A 41 -14.63 1.98 3.26
C ARG A 41 -14.47 1.13 2.00
N LEU A 42 -15.02 -0.09 2.00
CA LEU A 42 -15.01 -0.94 0.81
C LEU A 42 -15.90 -0.35 -0.29
N TRP A 43 -17.10 0.11 0.08
CA TRP A 43 -18.04 0.73 -0.86
C TRP A 43 -17.47 2.02 -1.45
N ASP A 44 -16.91 2.89 -0.60
CA ASP A 44 -16.27 4.13 -1.05
C ASP A 44 -15.11 3.84 -2.02
N GLN A 45 -14.27 2.84 -1.71
CA GLN A 45 -13.20 2.42 -2.61
C GLN A 45 -13.76 1.97 -3.96
N TYR A 46 -14.76 1.09 -3.96
CA TYR A 46 -15.36 0.56 -5.18
C TYR A 46 -15.97 1.67 -6.04
N GLN A 47 -16.74 2.59 -5.44
CA GLN A 47 -17.33 3.73 -6.15
C GLN A 47 -16.25 4.65 -6.77
N SER A 48 -15.08 4.77 -6.14
CA SER A 48 -14.00 5.63 -6.62
C SER A 48 -13.08 5.00 -7.67
N GLU A 49 -12.85 3.67 -7.59
CA GLU A 49 -11.80 2.98 -8.36
C GLU A 49 -12.34 1.85 -9.24
N ASP A 50 -13.64 1.56 -9.18
CA ASP A 50 -14.28 0.37 -9.77
C ASP A 50 -13.54 -0.95 -9.41
N SER A 51 -12.93 -0.96 -8.23
CA SER A 51 -12.05 -2.03 -7.80
C SER A 51 -12.13 -2.29 -6.30
N VAL A 52 -12.16 -3.57 -5.94
CA VAL A 52 -11.99 -4.01 -4.54
C VAL A 52 -10.53 -4.41 -4.23
N SER A 53 -9.66 -4.35 -5.24
CA SER A 53 -8.27 -4.77 -5.14
C SER A 53 -7.49 -3.88 -4.16
N ARG A 54 -6.27 -4.31 -3.82
CA ARG A 54 -5.41 -3.47 -2.98
C ARG A 54 -4.79 -2.40 -3.87
N ARG A 55 -5.04 -1.13 -3.55
CA ARG A 55 -4.30 -0.03 -4.17
C ARG A 55 -2.81 -0.18 -3.88
N PRO A 56 -1.93 -0.13 -4.89
CA PRO A 56 -0.49 0.00 -4.65
C PRO A 56 -0.27 1.33 -3.93
N VAL A 57 0.19 1.25 -2.69
CA VAL A 57 0.57 2.43 -1.91
C VAL A 57 2.04 2.67 -2.19
N PRO A 58 2.44 3.87 -2.64
CA PRO A 58 3.85 4.19 -2.77
C PRO A 58 4.54 3.97 -1.42
N GLY A 59 5.75 3.40 -1.47
CA GLY A 59 6.55 3.22 -0.27
C GLY A 59 6.99 4.56 0.30
N ARG A 60 7.82 4.49 1.35
CA ARG A 60 8.53 5.67 1.84
C ARG A 60 9.31 6.31 0.67
N PRO A 61 9.27 7.64 0.49
CA PRO A 61 10.11 8.33 -0.47
C PRO A 61 11.58 7.92 -0.29
N ARG A 62 12.29 7.77 -1.41
CA ARG A 62 13.73 7.48 -1.36
C ARG A 62 14.47 8.66 -0.76
N ALA A 63 15.46 8.39 0.07
CA ALA A 63 16.36 9.41 0.60
C ALA A 63 17.33 9.91 -0.47
N THR A 64 17.64 9.06 -1.46
CA THR A 64 18.58 9.33 -2.54
C THR A 64 17.88 9.42 -3.89
N THR A 65 18.42 10.23 -4.78
CA THR A 65 18.02 10.30 -6.18
C THR A 65 18.69 9.19 -7.01
N PRO A 66 18.15 8.82 -8.19
CA PRO A 66 18.79 7.83 -9.05
C PRO A 66 20.21 8.22 -9.52
N ALA A 67 20.52 9.51 -9.56
CA ALA A 67 21.84 10.02 -9.90
C ALA A 67 22.84 9.80 -8.75
N GLU A 68 22.42 10.13 -7.51
CA GLU A 68 23.20 9.85 -6.30
C GLU A 68 23.45 8.35 -6.12
N ASP A 69 22.41 7.51 -6.29
CA ASP A 69 22.56 6.05 -6.23
C ASP A 69 23.63 5.56 -7.21
N ARG A 70 23.64 6.12 -8.42
CA ARG A 70 24.63 5.77 -9.46
C ARG A 70 26.03 6.25 -9.07
N PHE A 71 26.16 7.47 -8.54
CA PHE A 71 27.45 7.96 -8.06
C PHE A 71 27.98 7.09 -6.94
N LEU A 72 27.17 6.80 -5.91
CA LEU A 72 27.56 5.97 -4.77
C LEU A 72 28.04 4.60 -5.24
N ALA A 73 27.31 3.96 -6.18
CA ALA A 73 27.69 2.68 -6.75
C ALA A 73 29.02 2.73 -7.53
N LEU A 74 29.26 3.78 -8.32
CA LEU A 74 30.49 3.94 -9.10
C LEU A 74 31.69 4.28 -8.21
N SER A 75 31.52 5.18 -7.25
CA SER A 75 32.57 5.60 -6.32
C SER A 75 33.02 4.44 -5.43
N ALA A 76 32.07 3.65 -4.90
CA ALA A 76 32.39 2.44 -4.13
C ALA A 76 33.12 1.38 -4.98
N ARG A 77 32.80 1.25 -6.27
CA ARG A 77 33.48 0.31 -7.19
C ARG A 77 34.90 0.74 -7.53
N ARG A 78 35.12 2.04 -7.78
CA ARG A 78 36.42 2.61 -8.15
C ARG A 78 37.37 2.70 -6.95
N ARG A 79 36.85 3.08 -5.79
CA ARG A 79 37.62 3.30 -4.56
C ARG A 79 37.10 2.39 -3.44
N ARG A 80 37.50 1.12 -3.51
CA ARG A 80 37.02 0.04 -2.62
C ARG A 80 37.33 0.26 -1.13
N THR A 81 38.31 1.10 -0.81
CA THR A 81 38.75 1.39 0.56
C THR A 81 38.12 2.66 1.13
N THR A 82 37.37 3.43 0.35
CA THR A 82 36.73 4.66 0.83
C THR A 82 35.55 4.32 1.73
N THR A 83 35.48 4.97 2.89
CA THR A 83 34.42 4.77 3.87
C THR A 83 33.16 5.55 3.50
N VAL A 84 32.01 5.11 3.99
CA VAL A 84 30.71 5.76 3.70
C VAL A 84 30.71 7.26 4.05
N PRO A 85 31.23 7.72 5.21
CA PRO A 85 31.27 9.16 5.50
C PRO A 85 32.09 9.96 4.50
N GLN A 86 33.21 9.42 4.03
CA GLN A 86 34.06 10.05 3.00
C GLN A 86 33.34 10.11 1.65
N LEU A 87 32.59 9.06 1.28
CA LEU A 87 31.81 9.02 0.04
C LEU A 87 30.64 9.99 0.05
N VAL A 88 30.01 10.19 1.22
CA VAL A 88 28.88 11.11 1.37
C VAL A 88 29.37 12.56 1.32
N ALA A 89 30.48 12.89 1.97
CA ALA A 89 31.06 14.24 1.95
C ALA A 89 31.49 14.72 0.55
N ASP A 90 31.81 13.81 -0.38
CA ASP A 90 32.17 14.13 -1.76
C ASP A 90 30.96 14.49 -2.65
N HIS A 91 29.72 14.28 -2.19
CA HIS A 91 28.51 14.35 -3.04
C HIS A 91 27.27 14.99 -2.40
N PHE A 92 27.21 15.10 -1.08
CA PHE A 92 26.14 15.76 -0.31
C PHE A 92 26.72 16.85 0.56
#